data_AF-A0AA35VW78-F1
#
_entry.id   AF-A0AA35VW78-F1
#
_cell.length_a   1.000
_cell.length_b   1.000
_cell.length_c   1.000
_cell.angle_alpha   90.00
_cell.angle_beta   90.00
_cell.angle_gamma   90.00
#
_symmetry.space_group_name_H-M   'P 1'
#
loop_
_entity.id
_entity.type
_entity.pdbx_description
1 polymer ?
#
loop_
_entity_poly.entity_id
_entity_poly.type
_entity_poly.pdbx_seq_one_letter_code
_entity_poly.pdbx_strand_id
1 'polypeptide(L)'
;MATITPPLFLTLLFFFIFSGSVILEPANAQAPTQQTWCVAKPSASDVELYNNMYYACSFVNCDVIHPQGACYEPQVLINQASVIMNSYYQKQGRNYWNCDFNKSALITIVDPSYGNCKFDSQ
;
A
#
# COMPACT_ATOMS: atom_id res chain seq x y z
N MET A 1 -61.79 -28.14 -34.65
CA MET A 1 -60.95 -27.92 -33.45
C MET A 1 -59.56 -27.53 -33.96
N ALA A 2 -59.25 -26.24 -33.94
CA ALA A 2 -57.92 -25.73 -34.28
C ALA A 2 -57.67 -24.52 -33.37
N THR A 3 -56.86 -24.72 -32.35
CA THR A 3 -56.45 -23.71 -31.39
C THR A 3 -55.34 -22.88 -32.01
N ILE A 4 -55.61 -21.61 -32.27
CA ILE A 4 -54.60 -20.62 -32.65
C ILE A 4 -54.02 -20.06 -31.34
N THR A 5 -52.82 -20.52 -30.98
CA THR A 5 -52.02 -19.99 -29.88
C THR A 5 -51.42 -18.63 -30.26
N PRO A 6 -51.43 -17.60 -29.39
CA PRO A 6 -50.83 -16.30 -29.68
C PRO A 6 -49.37 -16.25 -29.20
N PRO A 7 -48.32 -16.34 -30.05
CA PRO A 7 -46.93 -16.44 -29.58
C PRO A 7 -46.14 -15.14 -29.71
N LEU A 8 -46.71 -14.06 -30.26
CA LEU A 8 -45.91 -12.92 -30.72
C LEU A 8 -45.88 -11.71 -29.76
N PHE A 9 -46.84 -11.59 -28.85
CA PHE A 9 -46.85 -10.46 -27.91
C PHE A 9 -46.02 -10.72 -26.64
N LEU A 10 -45.96 -11.98 -26.18
CA LEU A 10 -45.12 -12.38 -25.03
C LEU A 10 -43.63 -12.48 -25.40
N THR A 11 -43.30 -12.77 -26.65
CA THR A 11 -41.91 -12.91 -27.11
C THR A 11 -41.22 -11.55 -27.25
N LEU A 12 -41.95 -10.50 -27.66
CA LEU A 12 -41.41 -9.14 -27.75
C LEU A 12 -41.05 -8.54 -26.38
N LEU A 13 -41.81 -8.85 -25.32
CA LEU A 13 -41.50 -8.40 -23.96
C LEU A 13 -40.23 -9.06 -23.39
N PHE A 14 -39.85 -10.25 -23.86
CA PHE A 14 -38.65 -10.95 -23.39
C PHE A 14 -37.35 -10.39 -24.01
N PHE A 15 -37.39 -9.86 -25.22
CA PHE A 15 -36.21 -9.29 -25.90
C PHE A 15 -35.74 -7.95 -25.30
N PHE A 16 -36.67 -7.14 -24.77
CA PHE A 16 -36.31 -5.86 -24.13
C PHE A 16 -35.62 -6.03 -22.77
N ILE A 17 -35.80 -7.17 -22.09
CA ILE A 17 -35.17 -7.45 -20.79
C ILE A 17 -33.75 -8.00 -20.97
N PHE A 18 -33.46 -8.71 -22.07
CA PHE A 18 -32.12 -9.26 -22.34
C PHE A 18 -31.12 -8.28 -22.96
N SER A 19 -31.57 -7.14 -23.47
CA SER A 19 -30.70 -6.16 -24.14
C SER A 19 -30.19 -5.04 -23.21
N GLY A 20 -30.61 -5.05 -21.93
CA GLY A 20 -30.48 -3.91 -21.01
C GLY A 20 -29.40 -4.03 -19.94
N SER A 21 -28.43 -4.93 -20.07
CA SER A 21 -27.24 -4.90 -19.21
C SER A 21 -26.30 -3.81 -19.71
N VAL A 22 -26.55 -2.54 -19.33
CA VAL A 22 -25.46 -1.58 -19.24
C VAL A 22 -24.57 -2.11 -18.13
N ILE A 23 -23.54 -2.86 -18.52
CA ILE A 23 -22.45 -3.21 -17.62
C ILE A 23 -21.76 -1.87 -17.34
N LEU A 24 -22.18 -1.21 -16.25
CA LEU A 24 -21.33 -0.24 -15.58
C LEU A 24 -20.15 -1.06 -15.05
N GLU A 25 -19.18 -1.31 -15.92
CA GLU A 25 -17.87 -1.73 -15.47
C GLU A 25 -17.42 -0.58 -14.57
N PRO A 26 -17.17 -0.81 -13.26
CA PRO A 26 -16.47 0.19 -12.51
C PRO A 26 -15.14 0.33 -13.23
N ALA A 27 -14.97 1.41 -13.98
CA ALA A 27 -13.66 1.84 -14.40
C ALA A 27 -12.91 1.95 -13.08
N ASN A 28 -12.06 0.96 -12.82
CA ASN A 28 -11.06 1.06 -11.78
C ASN A 28 -10.07 2.11 -12.29
N ALA A 29 -10.50 3.36 -12.23
CA ALA A 29 -9.66 4.52 -12.25
C ALA A 29 -8.90 4.49 -10.92
N GLN A 30 -8.06 3.47 -10.75
CA GLN A 30 -6.89 3.58 -9.92
C GLN A 30 -6.03 4.61 -10.62
N ALA A 31 -6.33 5.87 -10.33
CA ALA A 31 -5.32 6.90 -10.35
C ALA A 31 -4.08 6.29 -9.71
N PRO A 32 -2.88 6.43 -10.33
CA PRO A 32 -1.66 5.88 -9.77
C PRO A 32 -1.63 6.23 -8.29
N THR A 33 -1.64 5.23 -7.41
CA THR A 33 -1.57 5.52 -5.98
C THR A 33 -0.22 6.19 -5.77
N GLN A 34 -0.24 7.45 -5.36
CA GLN A 34 0.98 8.21 -5.18
C GLN A 34 1.92 7.42 -4.26
N GLN A 35 3.14 7.21 -4.71
CA GLN A 35 4.15 6.50 -3.91
C GLN A 35 4.48 7.35 -2.69
N THR A 36 4.40 6.71 -1.54
CA THR A 36 4.67 7.32 -0.24
C THR A 36 5.57 6.39 0.55
N TRP A 37 6.41 6.97 1.39
CA TRP A 37 7.31 6.26 2.28
C TRP A 37 7.16 6.77 3.71
N CYS A 38 7.41 5.90 4.67
CA CYS A 38 7.48 6.28 6.08
C CYS A 38 8.93 6.43 6.52
N VAL A 39 9.31 7.61 7.01
CA VAL A 39 10.67 7.87 7.51
C VAL A 39 10.64 8.40 8.94
N ALA A 40 11.73 8.18 9.67
CA ALA A 40 11.88 8.72 11.02
C ALA A 40 12.01 10.25 10.97
N LYS A 41 11.45 10.94 11.98
CA LYS A 41 11.62 12.37 12.14
C LYS A 41 13.05 12.70 12.59
N PRO A 42 13.67 13.78 12.07
CA PRO A 42 14.94 14.27 12.59
C PRO A 42 14.91 14.64 14.09
N SER A 43 13.73 14.90 14.64
CA SER A 43 13.53 15.23 16.05
C SER A 43 13.32 14.01 16.95
N ALA A 44 13.27 12.79 16.40
CA ALA A 44 13.11 11.57 17.18
C ALA A 44 14.39 11.28 17.97
N SER A 45 14.25 10.88 19.22
CA SER A 45 15.37 10.45 20.06
C SER A 45 15.86 9.05 19.66
N ASP A 46 17.13 8.73 19.94
CA ASP A 46 17.70 7.41 19.67
C ASP A 46 16.88 6.28 20.32
N VAL A 47 16.33 6.53 21.52
CA VAL A 47 15.46 5.58 22.22
C VAL A 47 14.18 5.31 21.43
N GLU A 48 13.54 6.34 20.88
CA GLU A 48 12.38 6.17 20.01
C GLU A 48 12.75 5.42 18.74
N LEU A 49 13.88 5.75 18.11
CA LEU A 49 14.34 5.07 16.89
C LEU A 49 14.54 3.57 17.11
N TYR A 50 15.24 3.17 18.18
CA TYR A 50 15.41 1.76 18.51
C TYR A 50 14.09 1.05 18.81
N ASN A 51 13.18 1.71 19.55
CA ASN A 51 11.86 1.15 19.85
C ASN A 51 11.02 0.97 18.59
N ASN A 52 11.05 1.94 17.67
CA ASN A 52 10.36 1.86 16.39
C ASN A 52 10.87 0.69 15.55
N MET A 53 12.20 0.54 15.48
CA MET A 53 12.84 -0.59 14.79
C MET A 53 12.40 -1.92 15.40
N TYR A 54 12.52 -2.09 16.71
CA TYR A 54 12.13 -3.32 17.40
C TYR A 54 10.65 -3.68 17.16
N TYR A 55 9.77 -2.69 17.26
CA TYR A 55 8.35 -2.85 16.97
C TYR A 55 8.13 -3.30 15.51
N ALA A 56 8.71 -2.60 14.55
CA ALA A 56 8.56 -2.93 13.12
C ALA A 56 9.14 -4.31 12.79
N CYS A 57 10.30 -4.68 13.33
CA CYS A 57 10.93 -6.00 13.15
C CYS A 57 10.08 -7.17 13.67
N SER A 58 9.11 -6.91 14.55
CA SER A 58 8.13 -7.94 14.95
C SER A 58 7.16 -8.31 13.81
N PHE A 59 7.12 -7.51 12.73
CA PHE A 59 6.25 -7.73 11.58
C PHE A 59 7.02 -7.87 10.26
N VAL A 60 8.23 -7.33 10.14
CA VAL A 60 9.03 -7.36 8.89
C VAL A 60 10.42 -7.95 9.14
N ASN A 61 11.09 -8.40 8.07
CA ASN A 61 12.47 -8.82 8.17
C ASN A 61 13.40 -7.58 8.25
N CYS A 62 14.31 -7.57 9.22
CA CYS A 62 15.27 -6.49 9.46
C CYS A 62 16.70 -6.80 9.01
N ASP A 63 16.93 -7.89 8.27
CA ASP A 63 18.25 -8.27 7.73
C ASP A 63 18.90 -7.17 6.87
N VAL A 64 18.11 -6.28 6.27
CA VAL A 64 18.61 -5.20 5.40
C VAL A 64 19.52 -4.20 6.13
N ILE A 65 19.41 -4.09 7.45
CA ILE A 65 20.26 -3.21 8.30
C ILE A 65 21.31 -3.98 9.11
N HIS A 66 21.43 -5.29 8.92
CA HIS A 66 22.46 -6.10 9.56
C HIS A 66 23.73 -6.17 8.69
N PRO A 67 24.88 -6.64 9.22
CA PRO A 67 26.09 -6.79 8.41
C PRO A 67 25.80 -7.56 7.12
N GLN A 68 26.31 -7.05 5.99
CA GLN A 68 26.04 -7.52 4.61
C GLN A 68 24.67 -7.12 4.03
N GLY A 69 23.79 -6.49 4.82
CA GLY A 69 22.54 -5.90 4.36
C GLY A 69 22.75 -4.68 3.46
N ALA A 70 21.85 -4.48 2.49
CA ALA A 70 21.95 -3.40 1.51
C ALA A 70 21.84 -1.99 2.12
N CYS A 71 21.27 -1.89 3.33
CA CYS A 71 21.07 -0.65 4.10
C CYS A 71 21.91 -0.62 5.38
N TYR A 72 22.96 -1.44 5.47
CA TYR A 72 23.88 -1.44 6.61
C TYR A 72 24.72 -0.15 6.65
N GLU A 73 25.21 0.29 5.48
CA GLU A 73 26.06 1.48 5.35
C GLU A 73 25.31 2.65 4.66
N PRO A 74 25.46 3.89 5.15
CA PRO A 74 26.20 4.25 6.35
C PRO A 74 25.43 3.84 7.63
N GLN A 75 26.15 3.47 8.70
CA GLN A 75 25.58 3.10 10.02
C GLN A 75 25.01 4.31 10.78
N VAL A 76 24.05 5.00 10.16
CA VAL A 76 23.33 6.13 10.75
C VAL A 76 21.97 5.63 11.23
N LEU A 77 21.73 5.72 12.54
CA LEU A 77 20.54 5.14 13.18
C LEU A 77 19.23 5.61 12.55
N ILE A 78 19.11 6.91 12.22
CA ILE A 78 17.90 7.45 11.59
C ILE A 78 17.61 6.83 10.22
N ASN A 79 18.65 6.48 9.46
CA ASN A 79 18.50 5.85 8.15
C ASN A 79 18.07 4.38 8.29
N GLN A 80 18.69 3.66 9.22
CA GLN A 80 18.33 2.28 9.55
C GLN A 80 16.90 2.18 10.08
N ALA A 81 16.51 3.09 10.99
CA ALA A 81 15.14 3.17 11.47
C ALA A 81 14.17 3.46 10.34
N SER A 82 14.47 4.46 9.49
CA SER A 82 13.60 4.84 8.37
C SER A 82 13.33 3.69 7.41
N VAL A 83 14.34 2.90 7.02
CA VAL A 83 14.10 1.79 6.08
C VAL A 83 13.23 0.69 6.68
N ILE A 84 13.44 0.35 7.96
CA ILE A 84 12.64 -0.67 8.65
C ILE A 84 11.20 -0.19 8.90
N MET A 85 11.03 1.05 9.33
CA MET A 85 9.73 1.68 9.53
C MET A 85 8.95 1.77 8.22
N ASN A 86 9.64 2.06 7.11
CA ASN A 86 9.04 2.04 5.78
C ASN A 86 8.57 0.63 5.39
N SER A 87 9.39 -0.40 5.55
CA SER A 87 8.98 -1.78 5.25
C SER A 87 7.73 -2.20 6.03
N TYR A 88 7.63 -1.78 7.31
CA TYR A 88 6.41 -1.97 8.09
C TYR A 88 5.22 -1.19 7.50
N TYR A 89 5.41 0.09 7.19
CA TYR A 89 4.37 0.95 6.61
C TYR A 89 3.79 0.39 5.31
N GLN A 90 4.65 -0.09 4.40
CA GLN A 90 4.22 -0.75 3.15
C GLN A 90 3.43 -2.02 3.47
N LYS A 91 3.98 -2.90 4.31
CA LYS A 91 3.35 -4.18 4.68
C LYS A 91 1.96 -4.01 5.33
N GLN A 92 1.73 -2.93 6.07
CA GLN A 92 0.47 -2.68 6.80
C GLN A 92 -0.57 -1.88 6.00
N GLY A 93 -0.32 -1.61 4.71
CA GLY A 93 -1.30 -0.97 3.83
C GLY A 93 -1.24 0.55 3.81
N ARG A 94 -0.10 1.15 4.17
CA ARG A 94 0.26 2.56 3.92
C ARG A 94 -0.69 3.60 4.49
N ASN A 95 -1.48 3.27 5.50
CA ASN A 95 -2.35 4.25 6.14
C ASN A 95 -1.54 5.21 7.01
N TYR A 96 -2.04 6.42 7.23
CA TYR A 96 -1.30 7.43 8.01
C TYR A 96 -0.95 6.94 9.43
N TRP A 97 -1.81 6.12 10.05
CA TRP A 97 -1.57 5.55 11.37
C TRP A 97 -0.47 4.47 11.38
N ASN A 98 -0.18 3.83 10.23
CA ASN A 98 0.94 2.90 10.11
C ASN A 98 2.30 3.60 10.05
N CYS A 99 2.31 4.93 9.89
CA CYS A 99 3.51 5.77 9.98
C CYS A 99 3.44 6.75 11.16
N ASP A 100 2.73 6.39 12.23
CA ASP A 100 2.67 7.26 13.41
C ASP A 100 3.92 7.11 14.29
N PHE A 101 4.25 5.86 14.66
CA PHE A 101 5.37 5.50 15.53
C PHE A 101 5.48 6.43 16.75
N ASN A 102 4.37 6.63 17.49
CA ASN A 102 4.30 7.56 18.61
C ASN A 102 4.72 8.99 18.22
N LYS A 103 4.23 9.47 17.09
CA LYS A 103 4.57 10.77 16.48
C LYS A 103 6.05 10.97 16.12
N SER A 104 6.87 9.94 16.12
CA SER A 104 8.30 10.03 15.79
C SER A 104 8.62 9.71 14.31
N ALA A 105 7.59 9.49 13.48
CA ALA A 105 7.72 9.27 12.04
C ALA A 105 6.89 10.26 11.21
N LEU A 106 7.21 10.37 9.92
CA LEU A 106 6.46 11.15 8.94
C LEU A 106 6.38 10.45 7.60
N ILE A 107 5.33 10.76 6.84
CA ILE A 107 5.18 10.30 5.46
C ILE A 107 5.87 11.30 4.53
N THR A 108 6.68 10.78 3.60
CA THR A 108 7.30 11.55 2.53
C THR A 108 6.80 11.05 1.16
N ILE A 109 6.77 11.95 0.19
CA ILE A 109 6.51 11.68 -1.23
C ILE A 109 7.81 11.70 -2.06
N VAL A 110 8.93 12.01 -1.42
CA VAL A 110 10.26 11.98 -2.03
C VAL A 110 10.91 10.66 -1.64
N ASP A 111 11.34 9.89 -2.64
CA ASP A 111 12.04 8.61 -2.45
C ASP A 111 13.28 8.81 -1.56
N PRO A 112 13.31 8.24 -0.35
CA PRO A 112 14.42 8.38 0.59
C PRO A 112 15.58 7.39 0.30
N SER A 113 15.49 6.60 -0.77
CA SER A 113 16.54 5.64 -1.16
C SER A 113 17.89 6.32 -1.40
N TYR A 114 18.96 5.66 -0.99
CA TYR A 114 20.33 6.17 -1.15
C TYR A 114 21.28 5.02 -1.44
N GLY A 115 22.27 5.25 -2.31
CA GLY A 115 23.22 4.20 -2.73
C GLY A 115 22.51 2.89 -3.11
N ASN A 116 22.89 1.82 -2.43
CA ASN A 116 22.32 0.47 -2.60
C ASN A 116 21.09 0.22 -1.70
N CYS A 117 20.80 1.10 -0.74
CA CYS A 117 19.63 0.99 0.12
C CYS A 117 18.39 1.51 -0.63
N LYS A 118 17.49 0.59 -0.99
CA LYS A 118 16.24 0.89 -1.68
C LYS A 118 15.06 0.74 -0.74
N PHE A 119 14.21 1.76 -0.67
CA PHE A 119 13.00 1.75 0.14
C PHE A 119 11.81 1.24 -0.67
N ASP A 120 11.09 0.24 -0.15
CA ASP A 120 9.87 -0.26 -0.77
C ASP A 120 8.81 0.83 -0.91
N SER A 121 8.07 0.80 -2.02
CA SER A 121 7.05 1.81 -2.40
C SER A 121 5.74 1.20 -2.88
N GLN A 122 5.58 -0.12 -2.76
CA GLN A 122 4.43 -0.89 -3.25
C GLN A 122 3.63 -1.51 -2.11
#